data_AF-A0A1R3KVL7-F1
#
_entry.id   AF-A0A1R3KVL7-F1
#
_cell.length_a   1.000
_cell.length_b   1.000
_cell.length_c   1.000
_cell.angle_alpha   90.00
_cell.angle_beta   90.00
_cell.angle_gamma   90.00
#
_symmetry.space_group_name_H-M   'P 1'
#
loop_
_entity.id
_entity.type
_entity.pdbx_description
1 polymer ?
#
loop_
_entity_poly.entity_id
_entity_poly.type
_entity_poly.pdbx_seq_one_letter_code
_entity_poly.pdbx_strand_id
1 'polypeptide(L)'
;MALPLYYDYLSGVRDAIEKDNSDEFIRHVKDVVEWIKFHNNSIQLIIELICEFEAVKCATALLGGEVDIGQGINISVPFKNDYLRHNRTVLHEAIESPELVELFLRHGAPTHTKYSFFDQEENNWKTMIPLTYALHCLRHRNDLFSGWSPQQSIFTMMIVLCLPKLRKPLKAIALLYRGTKEVEKEIYRYVKESKLFEIAVLLMAAGEEIASPTLFQGLCDDFGLPIGSMTLRQFVLKEIDWTKLLRTSYVDESDERAREYDDDLVKLNSMLLLLDVFEKVGDKIDSFHQTTEKVTDSQVALEMGCLLDSAGLTYEDFPLNGVERF
;
A
#
# COMPACT_ATOMS: atom_id res chain seq x y z
N MET A 1 -19.10 -7.42 -28.23
CA MET A 1 -19.15 -8.90 -28.21
C MET A 1 -18.00 -9.42 -29.08
N ALA A 2 -16.78 -9.48 -28.53
CA ALA A 2 -15.54 -9.87 -29.24
C ALA A 2 -14.50 -10.57 -28.32
N LEU A 3 -14.90 -10.95 -27.10
CA LEU A 3 -14.02 -11.51 -26.08
C LEU A 3 -13.54 -12.96 -26.34
N PRO A 4 -14.34 -13.88 -26.93
CA PRO A 4 -13.90 -15.27 -27.08
C PRO A 4 -12.73 -15.47 -28.06
N LEU A 5 -12.67 -14.68 -29.14
CA LEU A 5 -11.60 -14.75 -30.14
C LEU A 5 -10.29 -14.12 -29.65
N TYR A 6 -10.31 -13.32 -28.59
CA TYR A 6 -9.14 -12.61 -28.06
C TYR A 6 -8.20 -13.53 -27.27
N TYR A 7 -8.79 -14.52 -26.56
CA TYR A 7 -8.05 -15.43 -25.68
C TYR A 7 -7.28 -16.52 -26.44
N ASP A 8 -7.79 -17.00 -27.58
CA ASP A 8 -7.12 -18.06 -28.35
C ASP A 8 -5.77 -17.59 -28.92
N TYR A 9 -5.68 -16.32 -29.37
CA TYR A 9 -4.45 -15.76 -29.93
C TYR A 9 -3.37 -15.48 -28.89
N LEU A 10 -3.75 -15.19 -27.63
CA LEU A 10 -2.80 -14.93 -26.54
C LEU A 10 -2.53 -16.17 -25.68
N SER A 11 -3.11 -17.34 -26.00
CA SER A 11 -2.94 -18.57 -25.23
C SER A 11 -1.46 -18.92 -24.98
N GLY A 12 -0.64 -18.93 -26.03
CA GLY A 12 0.80 -19.18 -25.91
C GLY A 12 1.54 -18.09 -25.12
N VAL A 13 1.13 -16.83 -25.25
CA VAL A 13 1.71 -15.72 -24.48
C VAL A 13 1.38 -15.87 -23.00
N ARG A 14 0.13 -16.20 -22.67
CA ARG A 14 -0.34 -16.46 -21.30
C ARG A 14 0.40 -17.64 -20.69
N ASP A 15 0.49 -18.77 -21.38
CA ASP A 15 1.21 -19.96 -20.89
C ASP A 15 2.68 -19.67 -20.58
N ALA A 16 3.33 -18.81 -21.37
CA ALA A 16 4.70 -18.39 -21.13
C ALA A 16 4.82 -17.43 -19.93
N ILE A 17 3.88 -16.50 -19.77
CA ILE A 17 3.80 -15.61 -18.61
C ILE A 17 3.56 -16.41 -17.33
N GLU A 18 2.62 -17.35 -17.32
CA GLU A 18 2.31 -18.21 -16.18
C GLU A 18 3.53 -19.00 -15.68
N LYS A 19 4.45 -19.35 -16.59
CA LYS A 19 5.70 -20.07 -16.28
C LYS A 19 6.89 -19.13 -16.05
N ASP A 20 6.69 -17.82 -16.17
CA ASP A 20 7.73 -16.80 -16.25
C ASP A 20 8.89 -17.19 -17.20
N ASN A 21 8.54 -17.69 -18.39
CA ASN A 21 9.48 -18.15 -19.40
C ASN A 21 9.67 -17.07 -20.48
N SER A 22 10.71 -16.24 -20.30
CA SER A 22 11.02 -15.13 -21.22
C SER A 22 11.26 -15.58 -22.66
N ASP A 23 11.93 -16.71 -22.89
CA ASP A 23 12.26 -17.18 -24.24
C ASP A 23 10.99 -17.58 -25.01
N GLU A 24 10.11 -18.34 -24.35
CA GLU A 24 8.84 -18.75 -24.91
C GLU A 24 7.90 -17.55 -25.09
N PHE A 25 7.92 -16.62 -24.13
CA PHE A 25 7.17 -15.36 -24.19
C PHE A 25 7.60 -14.53 -25.40
N ILE A 26 8.90 -14.26 -25.57
CA ILE A 26 9.43 -13.50 -26.72
C ILE A 26 9.01 -14.16 -28.04
N ARG A 27 9.12 -15.49 -28.13
CA ARG A 27 8.73 -16.22 -29.34
C ARG A 27 7.25 -16.03 -29.65
N HIS A 28 6.35 -16.32 -28.70
CA HIS A 28 4.92 -16.20 -28.93
C HIS A 28 4.49 -14.75 -29.18
N VAL A 29 5.07 -13.77 -28.48
CA VAL A 29 4.75 -12.35 -28.72
C VAL A 29 5.18 -11.91 -30.12
N LYS A 30 6.33 -12.39 -30.62
CA LYS A 30 6.75 -12.15 -32.03
C LYS A 30 5.74 -12.72 -33.03
N ASP A 31 5.18 -13.90 -32.74
CA ASP A 31 4.18 -14.54 -33.60
C ASP A 31 2.86 -13.74 -33.69
N VAL A 32 2.55 -12.93 -32.66
CA VAL A 32 1.32 -12.12 -32.59
C VAL A 32 1.55 -10.61 -32.61
N VAL A 33 2.78 -10.13 -32.89
CA VAL A 33 3.16 -8.73 -32.69
C VAL A 33 2.35 -7.75 -33.56
N GLU A 34 2.07 -8.13 -34.80
CA GLU A 34 1.25 -7.31 -35.71
C GLU A 34 -0.19 -7.19 -35.24
N TRP A 35 -0.71 -8.24 -34.62
CA TRP A 35 -2.03 -8.21 -34.00
C TRP A 35 -2.04 -7.32 -32.74
N ILE A 36 -0.98 -7.37 -31.91
CA ILE A 36 -0.82 -6.51 -30.74
C ILE A 36 -0.76 -5.03 -31.16
N LYS A 37 0.03 -4.70 -32.19
CA LYS A 37 0.12 -3.32 -32.72
C LYS A 37 -1.22 -2.78 -33.21
N PHE A 38 -2.07 -3.65 -33.77
CA PHE A 38 -3.39 -3.26 -34.27
C PHE A 38 -4.41 -3.05 -33.14
N HIS A 39 -4.16 -3.59 -31.95
CA HIS A 39 -5.08 -3.54 -30.82
C HIS A 39 -4.40 -2.92 -29.60
N ASN A 40 -4.58 -1.61 -29.41
CA ASN A 40 -3.96 -0.84 -28.32
C ASN A 40 -4.17 -1.41 -26.90
N ASN A 41 -5.25 -2.19 -26.67
CA ASN A 41 -5.54 -2.81 -25.37
C ASN A 41 -4.77 -4.12 -25.12
N SER A 42 -4.11 -4.71 -26.14
CA SER A 42 -3.41 -5.99 -26.00
C SER A 42 -2.15 -5.91 -25.14
N ILE A 43 -1.43 -4.78 -25.18
CA ILE A 43 -0.25 -4.56 -24.33
C ILE A 43 -0.68 -4.44 -22.87
N GLN A 44 -1.80 -3.76 -22.60
CA GLN A 44 -2.36 -3.68 -21.26
C GLN A 44 -2.66 -5.07 -20.70
N LEU A 45 -3.35 -5.92 -21.47
CA LEU A 45 -3.66 -7.29 -21.04
C LEU A 45 -2.41 -8.12 -20.77
N ILE A 46 -1.35 -7.97 -21.57
CA ILE A 46 -0.07 -8.64 -21.33
C ILE A 46 0.55 -8.16 -20.01
N ILE A 47 0.52 -6.86 -19.73
CA ILE A 47 1.06 -6.33 -18.47
C ILE A 47 0.20 -6.76 -17.27
N GLU A 48 -1.12 -6.78 -17.40
CA GLU A 48 -2.04 -7.30 -16.38
C GLU A 48 -1.71 -8.76 -16.07
N LEU A 49 -1.55 -9.62 -17.08
CA LEU A 49 -1.14 -11.02 -16.89
C LEU A 49 0.24 -11.14 -16.25
N ILE A 50 1.21 -10.31 -16.68
CA ILE A 50 2.55 -10.28 -16.07
C ILE A 50 2.46 -9.93 -14.58
N CYS A 51 1.63 -8.97 -14.20
CA CYS A 51 1.45 -8.59 -12.80
C CYS A 51 0.70 -9.68 -12.02
N GLU A 52 -0.35 -10.26 -12.59
CA GLU A 52 -1.14 -11.34 -12.00
C GLU A 52 -0.28 -12.58 -11.67
N PHE A 53 0.60 -12.97 -12.59
CA PHE A 53 1.48 -14.14 -12.42
C PHE A 53 2.86 -13.81 -11.86
N GLU A 54 3.10 -12.55 -11.45
CA GLU A 54 4.39 -12.06 -10.97
C GLU A 54 5.57 -12.42 -11.92
N ALA A 55 5.35 -12.35 -13.23
CA ALA A 55 6.27 -12.85 -14.26
C ALA A 55 7.43 -11.86 -14.54
N VAL A 56 8.39 -11.79 -13.62
CA VAL A 56 9.50 -10.81 -13.63
C VAL A 56 10.42 -10.97 -14.85
N LYS A 57 10.71 -12.19 -15.31
CA LYS A 57 11.57 -12.40 -16.48
C LYS A 57 10.86 -11.96 -17.75
N CYS A 58 9.57 -12.29 -17.88
CA CYS A 58 8.75 -11.82 -19.00
C CYS A 58 8.65 -10.28 -19.00
N ALA A 59 8.43 -9.65 -17.83
CA ALA A 59 8.45 -8.20 -17.69
C ALA A 59 9.80 -7.59 -18.10
N THR A 60 10.91 -8.22 -17.70
CA THR A 60 12.26 -7.76 -18.02
C THR A 60 12.52 -7.81 -19.52
N ALA A 61 12.21 -8.93 -20.18
CA ALA A 61 12.34 -9.06 -21.62
C ALA A 61 11.47 -8.04 -22.38
N LEU A 62 10.26 -7.80 -21.87
CA LEU A 62 9.31 -6.85 -22.43
C LEU A 62 9.84 -5.40 -22.37
N LEU A 63 10.38 -4.98 -21.21
CA LEU A 63 10.91 -3.63 -21.01
C LEU A 63 12.30 -3.44 -21.63
N GLY A 64 13.10 -4.50 -21.74
CA GLY A 64 14.42 -4.48 -22.36
C GLY A 64 14.40 -4.28 -23.87
N GLY A 65 13.22 -4.27 -24.51
CA GLY A 65 13.07 -4.09 -25.95
C GLY A 65 13.44 -5.34 -26.76
N GLU A 66 13.54 -6.50 -26.12
CA GLU A 66 13.81 -7.79 -26.80
C GLU A 66 12.66 -8.23 -27.72
N VAL A 67 11.50 -7.60 -27.50
CA VAL A 67 10.33 -7.66 -28.36
C VAL A 67 10.07 -6.27 -28.96
N ASP A 68 10.24 -6.14 -30.28
CA ASP A 68 9.91 -4.90 -31.00
C ASP A 68 8.39 -4.82 -31.25
N ILE A 69 7.66 -4.36 -30.23
CA ILE A 69 6.22 -4.10 -30.30
C ILE A 69 5.92 -2.72 -30.96
N GLY A 70 6.92 -2.06 -31.55
CA GLY A 70 6.76 -0.76 -32.24
C GLY A 70 7.20 0.43 -31.39
N GLN A 71 6.37 1.48 -31.28
CA GLN A 71 6.64 2.58 -30.32
C GLN A 71 6.78 1.94 -28.94
N GLY A 72 7.99 1.91 -28.38
CA GLY A 72 8.33 1.14 -27.19
C GLY A 72 7.32 1.30 -26.05
N ILE A 73 7.23 0.27 -25.19
CA ILE A 73 6.22 0.22 -24.13
C ILE A 73 6.36 1.43 -23.23
N ASN A 74 5.39 2.31 -23.32
CA ASN A 74 5.37 3.51 -22.52
C ASN A 74 4.70 3.20 -21.18
N ILE A 75 5.49 2.66 -20.25
CA ILE A 75 5.05 2.43 -18.86
C ILE A 75 4.68 3.72 -18.11
N SER A 76 4.93 4.89 -18.72
CA SER A 76 4.53 6.19 -18.18
C SER A 76 3.11 6.61 -18.57
N VAL A 77 2.47 5.88 -19.49
CA VAL A 77 1.09 6.18 -19.89
C VAL A 77 0.15 5.26 -19.12
N PRO A 78 -0.81 5.79 -18.37
CA PRO A 78 -1.86 4.96 -17.79
C PRO A 78 -2.64 4.25 -18.89
N PHE A 79 -3.01 3.01 -18.61
CA PHE A 79 -3.85 2.21 -19.48
C PHE A 79 -5.17 2.94 -19.72
N LYS A 80 -5.53 3.17 -20.98
CA LYS A 80 -6.83 3.76 -21.33
C LYS A 80 -7.79 2.64 -21.69
N ASN A 81 -8.68 2.30 -20.78
CA ASN A 81 -9.82 1.45 -21.13
C ASN A 81 -11.04 2.34 -21.45
N ASP A 82 -11.38 2.44 -22.73
CA ASP A 82 -12.54 3.20 -23.23
C ASP A 82 -13.88 2.74 -22.62
N TYR A 83 -13.95 1.51 -22.12
CA TYR A 83 -15.15 0.96 -21.48
C TYR A 83 -15.24 1.24 -19.98
N LEU A 84 -14.11 1.47 -19.32
CA LEU A 84 -14.06 1.53 -17.86
C LEU A 84 -13.53 2.85 -17.28
N ARG A 85 -13.08 3.82 -18.11
CA ARG A 85 -12.53 5.11 -17.64
C ARG A 85 -11.46 4.98 -16.52
N HIS A 86 -10.75 3.85 -16.49
CA HIS A 86 -9.74 3.58 -15.48
C HIS A 86 -8.37 3.95 -16.05
N ASN A 87 -7.66 4.86 -15.39
CA ASN A 87 -6.27 5.22 -15.70
C ASN A 87 -5.29 4.46 -14.78
N ARG A 88 -5.35 3.14 -14.75
CA ARG A 88 -4.37 2.36 -13.96
C ARG A 88 -3.00 2.42 -14.63
N THR A 89 -1.96 2.50 -13.83
CA THR A 89 -0.57 2.40 -14.30
C THR A 89 -0.01 1.03 -13.96
N VAL A 90 1.13 0.67 -14.55
CA VAL A 90 1.85 -0.57 -14.23
C VAL A 90 2.10 -0.74 -12.73
N LEU A 91 2.31 0.38 -12.00
CA LEU A 91 2.52 0.35 -10.55
C LEU A 91 1.25 0.07 -9.75
N HIS A 92 0.06 0.38 -10.28
CA HIS A 92 -1.20 -0.01 -9.62
C HIS A 92 -1.46 -1.51 -9.76
N GLU A 93 -1.04 -2.12 -10.86
CA GLU A 93 -1.19 -3.56 -11.07
C GLU A 93 -0.12 -4.37 -10.33
N ALA A 94 1.09 -3.83 -10.18
CA ALA A 94 2.22 -4.54 -9.59
C ALA A 94 2.23 -4.60 -8.06
N ILE A 95 1.26 -4.02 -7.35
CA ILE A 95 1.33 -3.79 -5.89
C ILE A 95 1.56 -5.06 -5.05
N GLU A 96 1.24 -6.25 -5.58
CA GLU A 96 1.45 -7.54 -4.91
C GLU A 96 2.86 -8.12 -5.13
N SER A 97 3.61 -7.60 -6.12
CA SER A 97 4.93 -8.09 -6.51
C SER A 97 6.01 -7.02 -6.30
N PRO A 98 6.79 -7.07 -5.20
CA PRO A 98 7.84 -6.09 -4.95
C PRO A 98 8.90 -6.07 -6.06
N GLU A 99 9.20 -7.23 -6.67
CA GLU A 99 10.14 -7.34 -7.77
C GLU A 99 9.67 -6.59 -9.02
N LEU A 100 8.38 -6.68 -9.36
CA LEU A 100 7.80 -5.93 -10.47
C LEU A 100 7.70 -4.43 -10.16
N VAL A 101 7.31 -4.05 -8.93
CA VAL A 101 7.32 -2.64 -8.50
C VAL A 101 8.71 -2.05 -8.67
N GLU A 102 9.74 -2.74 -8.17
CA GLU A 102 11.13 -2.29 -8.29
C GLU A 102 11.55 -2.18 -9.76
N LEU A 103 11.23 -3.19 -10.58
CA LEU A 103 11.54 -3.19 -12.01
C LEU A 103 10.90 -1.99 -12.73
N PHE A 104 9.61 -1.73 -12.48
CA PHE A 104 8.89 -0.63 -13.11
C PHE A 104 9.40 0.74 -12.63
N LEU A 105 9.71 0.90 -11.35
CA LEU A 105 10.32 2.13 -10.81
C LEU A 105 11.68 2.39 -11.48
N ARG A 106 12.53 1.37 -11.63
CA ARG A 106 13.84 1.48 -12.31
C ARG A 106 13.72 1.92 -13.77
N HIS A 107 12.62 1.57 -14.43
CA HIS A 107 12.33 1.99 -15.81
C HIS A 107 11.57 3.33 -15.89
N GLY A 108 11.34 4.01 -14.77
CA GLY A 108 10.74 5.35 -14.73
C GLY A 108 9.22 5.38 -14.68
N ALA A 109 8.57 4.31 -14.20
CA ALA A 109 7.12 4.30 -14.04
C ALA A 109 6.64 5.42 -13.08
N PRO A 110 5.52 6.10 -13.38
CA PRO A 110 5.09 7.28 -12.66
C PRO A 110 4.38 6.92 -11.35
N THR A 111 4.88 7.48 -10.25
CA THR A 111 4.39 7.25 -8.89
C THR A 111 3.31 8.24 -8.44
N HIS A 112 3.02 9.26 -9.24
CA HIS A 112 2.05 10.32 -8.92
C HIS A 112 0.79 10.26 -9.78
N THR A 113 0.73 9.35 -10.75
CA THR A 113 -0.45 9.19 -11.61
C THR A 113 -1.60 8.66 -10.78
N LYS A 114 -2.72 9.37 -10.86
CA LYS A 114 -3.93 9.06 -10.10
C LYS A 114 -4.82 8.09 -10.86
N TYR A 115 -5.18 6.98 -10.22
CA TYR A 115 -6.20 6.04 -10.64
C TYR A 115 -7.53 6.37 -9.94
N SER A 116 -8.59 6.58 -10.74
CA SER A 116 -9.95 6.77 -10.23
C SER A 116 -10.77 5.50 -10.37
N PHE A 117 -11.47 5.10 -9.32
CA PHE A 117 -12.38 3.96 -9.30
C PHE A 117 -13.56 4.20 -8.35
N PHE A 118 -14.64 3.46 -8.56
CA PHE A 118 -15.75 3.46 -7.64
C PHE A 118 -15.51 2.43 -6.54
N ASP A 119 -15.40 2.90 -5.30
CA ASP A 119 -15.34 2.06 -4.12
C ASP A 119 -16.75 1.63 -3.75
N GLN A 120 -17.01 0.32 -3.81
CA GLN A 120 -18.34 -0.23 -3.54
C GLN A 120 -18.67 -0.22 -2.04
N GLU A 121 -17.68 -0.33 -1.16
CA GLU A 121 -17.88 -0.36 0.27
C GLU A 121 -18.25 1.03 0.79
N GLU A 122 -17.55 2.06 0.30
CA GLU A 122 -17.82 3.44 0.68
C GLU A 122 -18.82 4.16 -0.24
N ASN A 123 -19.30 3.49 -1.28
CA ASN A 123 -20.28 4.01 -2.25
C ASN A 123 -19.87 5.39 -2.82
N ASN A 124 -18.58 5.58 -3.09
CA ASN A 124 -18.01 6.84 -3.55
C ASN A 124 -16.91 6.62 -4.62
N TRP A 125 -16.58 7.68 -5.36
CA TRP A 125 -15.44 7.66 -6.27
C TRP A 125 -14.17 8.00 -5.49
N LYS A 126 -13.18 7.12 -5.55
CA LYS A 126 -11.84 7.35 -5.00
C LYS A 126 -10.84 7.62 -6.11
N THR A 127 -9.86 8.43 -5.79
CA THR A 127 -8.73 8.74 -6.68
C THR A 127 -7.43 8.60 -5.92
N MET A 128 -6.60 7.63 -6.30
CA MET A 128 -5.42 7.22 -5.55
C MET A 128 -4.18 7.14 -6.44
N ILE A 129 -3.03 7.49 -5.89
CA ILE A 129 -1.73 7.16 -6.48
C ILE A 129 -1.35 5.71 -6.12
N PRO A 130 -0.33 5.09 -6.76
CA PRO A 130 0.04 3.70 -6.47
C PRO A 130 0.27 3.39 -4.98
N LEU A 131 0.95 4.28 -4.24
CA LEU A 131 1.18 4.08 -2.80
C LEU A 131 -0.14 4.01 -2.01
N THR A 132 -1.00 5.02 -2.15
CA THR A 132 -2.31 5.08 -1.47
C THR A 132 -3.21 3.92 -1.91
N TYR A 133 -3.11 3.51 -3.17
CA TYR A 133 -3.84 2.36 -3.69
C TYR A 133 -3.38 1.04 -3.07
N ALA A 134 -2.06 0.83 -2.92
CA ALA A 134 -1.50 -0.35 -2.26
C ALA A 134 -1.96 -0.44 -0.79
N LEU A 135 -1.94 0.68 -0.06
CA LEU A 135 -2.46 0.75 1.32
C LEU A 135 -3.94 0.38 1.38
N HIS A 136 -4.75 0.93 0.47
CA HIS A 136 -6.17 0.62 0.37
C HIS A 136 -6.43 -0.86 0.03
N CYS A 137 -5.71 -1.43 -0.94
CA CYS A 137 -5.83 -2.85 -1.26
C CYS A 137 -5.44 -3.75 -0.09
N LEU A 138 -4.34 -3.43 0.61
CA LEU A 138 -3.93 -4.18 1.80
C LEU A 138 -5.01 -4.16 2.90
N ARG A 139 -5.72 -3.04 3.06
CA ARG A 139 -6.80 -2.91 4.06
C ARG A 139 -8.07 -3.64 3.67
N HIS A 140 -8.54 -3.47 2.43
CA HIS A 140 -9.89 -3.85 2.02
C HIS A 140 -9.96 -5.16 1.22
N ARG A 141 -8.85 -5.61 0.62
CA ARG A 141 -8.81 -6.87 -0.16
C ARG A 141 -8.10 -8.01 0.57
N ASN A 142 -7.60 -7.75 1.77
CA ASN A 142 -6.94 -8.75 2.57
C ASN A 142 -7.85 -9.22 3.70
N ASP A 143 -8.20 -10.50 3.68
CA ASP A 143 -9.11 -11.11 4.65
C ASP A 143 -8.61 -10.97 6.10
N LEU A 144 -7.31 -10.77 6.32
CA LEU A 144 -6.72 -10.56 7.66
C LEU A 144 -7.20 -9.30 8.36
N PHE A 145 -7.63 -8.29 7.58
CA PHE A 145 -8.10 -7.01 8.10
C PHE A 145 -9.60 -6.82 7.90
N SER A 146 -10.29 -7.84 7.37
CA SER A 146 -11.75 -7.82 7.23
C SER A 146 -12.40 -7.66 8.61
N GLY A 147 -13.17 -6.58 8.78
CA GLY A 147 -13.82 -6.25 10.06
C GLY A 147 -12.88 -5.71 11.13
N TRP A 148 -11.61 -5.41 10.80
CA TRP A 148 -10.75 -4.68 11.73
C TRP A 148 -11.29 -3.26 11.93
N SER A 149 -11.32 -2.82 13.18
CA SER A 149 -11.71 -1.46 13.54
C SER A 149 -10.71 -0.86 14.53
N PRO A 150 -10.60 0.48 14.61
CA PRO A 150 -9.70 1.14 15.57
C PRO A 150 -9.98 0.81 17.04
N GLN A 151 -11.16 0.27 17.36
CA GLN A 151 -11.50 -0.22 18.70
C GLN A 151 -10.84 -1.57 19.02
N GLN A 152 -10.30 -2.27 18.03
CA GLN A 152 -9.48 -3.46 18.21
C GLN A 152 -8.03 -3.07 18.53
N SER A 153 -7.32 -3.92 19.27
CA SER A 153 -5.97 -3.65 19.75
C SER A 153 -4.99 -3.36 18.61
N ILE A 154 -4.27 -2.23 18.70
CA ILE A 154 -3.16 -1.91 17.78
C ILE A 154 -2.08 -3.00 17.79
N PHE A 155 -1.89 -3.69 18.91
CA PHE A 155 -0.90 -4.77 19.02
C PHE A 155 -1.31 -5.97 18.17
N THR A 156 -2.60 -6.29 18.12
CA THR A 156 -3.13 -7.32 17.21
C THR A 156 -2.83 -6.93 15.76
N MET A 157 -3.09 -5.67 15.37
CA MET A 157 -2.78 -5.18 14.03
C MET A 157 -1.29 -5.30 13.71
N MET A 158 -0.41 -4.93 14.65
CA MET A 158 1.04 -5.07 14.48
C MET A 158 1.47 -6.53 14.31
N ILE A 159 0.96 -7.44 15.14
CA ILE A 159 1.25 -8.88 15.03
C ILE A 159 0.81 -9.40 13.65
N VAL A 160 -0.38 -9.02 13.19
CA VAL A 160 -0.87 -9.39 11.87
C VAL A 160 0.03 -8.85 10.77
N LEU A 161 0.46 -7.58 10.85
CA LEU A 161 1.39 -6.95 9.92
C LEU A 161 2.76 -7.67 9.87
N CYS A 162 3.18 -8.30 10.97
CA CYS A 162 4.40 -9.12 11.01
C CYS A 162 4.27 -10.49 10.33
N LEU A 163 3.06 -10.94 9.96
CA LEU A 163 2.87 -12.28 9.41
C LEU A 163 3.64 -12.49 8.09
N PRO A 164 4.18 -13.69 7.82
CA PRO A 164 5.02 -13.96 6.65
C PRO A 164 4.34 -13.60 5.33
N LYS A 165 3.02 -13.82 5.23
CA LYS A 165 2.20 -13.49 4.06
C LYS A 165 2.14 -11.99 3.74
N LEU A 166 2.40 -11.11 4.71
CA LEU A 166 2.41 -9.66 4.48
C LEU A 166 3.80 -9.11 4.15
N ARG A 167 4.86 -9.93 4.16
CA ARG A 167 6.22 -9.50 3.80
C ARG A 167 6.31 -8.94 2.38
N LYS A 168 5.66 -9.57 1.41
CA LYS A 168 5.68 -9.11 0.00
C LYS A 168 4.94 -7.77 -0.17
N PRO A 169 3.68 -7.62 0.27
CA PRO A 169 2.98 -6.33 0.25
C PRO A 169 3.73 -5.21 0.96
N LEU A 170 4.29 -5.47 2.14
CA LEU A 170 5.08 -4.46 2.88
C LEU A 170 6.33 -4.03 2.12
N LYS A 171 7.03 -4.95 1.46
CA LYS A 171 8.17 -4.62 0.59
C LYS A 171 7.75 -3.79 -0.62
N ALA A 172 6.62 -4.12 -1.25
CA ALA A 172 6.09 -3.34 -2.37
C ALA A 172 5.71 -1.92 -1.93
N ILE A 173 5.06 -1.78 -0.77
CA ILE A 173 4.73 -0.48 -0.17
C ILE A 173 6.01 0.31 0.17
N ALA A 174 7.04 -0.34 0.71
CA ALA A 174 8.32 0.31 1.01
C ALA A 174 9.00 0.87 -0.27
N LEU A 175 8.96 0.11 -1.37
CA LEU A 175 9.46 0.55 -2.68
C LEU A 175 8.64 1.73 -3.22
N LEU A 176 7.31 1.65 -3.15
CA LEU A 176 6.42 2.72 -3.58
C LEU A 176 6.61 3.98 -2.73
N TYR A 177 6.78 3.85 -1.42
CA TYR A 177 7.08 4.95 -0.50
C TYR A 177 8.33 5.71 -0.97
N ARG A 178 9.44 4.99 -1.18
CA ARG A 178 10.73 5.57 -1.61
C ARG A 178 10.67 6.15 -3.03
N GLY A 179 9.84 5.59 -3.90
CA GLY A 179 9.66 6.07 -5.28
C GLY A 179 8.66 7.23 -5.42
N THR A 180 7.83 7.49 -4.41
CA THR A 180 6.77 8.50 -4.47
C THR A 180 7.31 9.88 -4.14
N LYS A 181 7.12 10.82 -5.06
CA LYS A 181 7.44 12.23 -4.81
C LYS A 181 6.42 12.84 -3.85
N GLU A 182 6.89 13.68 -2.96
CA GLU A 182 6.06 14.40 -1.98
C GLU A 182 5.22 13.46 -1.08
N VAL A 183 5.79 12.30 -0.72
CA VAL A 183 5.12 11.30 0.13
C VAL A 183 4.72 11.86 1.49
N GLU A 184 5.45 12.86 1.99
CA GLU A 184 5.14 13.59 3.21
C GLU A 184 3.77 14.29 3.14
N LYS A 185 3.28 14.67 1.96
CA LYS A 185 1.91 15.22 1.78
C LYS A 185 0.83 14.17 2.01
N GLU A 186 1.09 12.92 1.61
CA GLU A 186 0.17 11.81 1.85
C GLU A 186 0.15 11.46 3.34
N ILE A 187 1.32 11.38 4.00
CA ILE A 187 1.41 11.16 5.44
C ILE A 187 0.71 12.27 6.22
N TYR A 188 0.96 13.53 5.86
CA TYR A 188 0.28 14.69 6.46
C TYR A 188 -1.24 14.54 6.38
N ARG A 189 -1.77 14.14 5.21
CA ARG A 189 -3.20 13.89 5.03
C ARG A 189 -3.69 12.73 5.90
N TYR A 190 -2.93 11.64 6.00
CA TYR A 190 -3.32 10.49 6.81
C TYR A 190 -3.46 10.82 8.29
N VAL A 191 -2.57 11.64 8.85
CA VAL A 191 -2.71 12.07 10.25
C VAL A 191 -3.93 12.98 10.41
N LYS A 192 -4.15 13.94 9.50
CA LYS A 192 -5.34 14.82 9.56
C LYS A 192 -6.67 14.07 9.44
N GLU A 193 -6.69 12.99 8.67
CA GLU A 193 -7.85 12.11 8.48
C GLU A 193 -7.88 10.97 9.51
N SER A 194 -7.02 11.00 10.53
CA SER A 194 -6.93 9.99 11.60
C SER A 194 -6.78 8.55 11.07
N LYS A 195 -6.09 8.37 9.93
CA LYS A 195 -5.87 7.10 9.21
C LYS A 195 -4.83 6.21 9.89
N LEU A 196 -5.21 5.63 11.01
CA LEU A 196 -4.34 4.80 11.88
C LEU A 196 -3.74 3.60 11.14
N PHE A 197 -4.53 2.90 10.33
CA PHE A 197 -4.06 1.72 9.60
C PHE A 197 -2.95 2.08 8.61
N GLU A 198 -3.15 3.14 7.84
CA GLU A 198 -2.21 3.61 6.83
C GLU A 198 -0.88 4.04 7.48
N ILE A 199 -0.92 4.75 8.61
CA ILE A 199 0.28 5.10 9.38
C ILE A 199 0.99 3.85 9.91
N ALA A 200 0.25 2.84 10.40
CA ALA A 200 0.85 1.61 10.89
C ALA A 200 1.55 0.81 9.79
N VAL A 201 0.92 0.62 8.65
CA VAL A 201 1.53 -0.06 7.51
C VAL A 201 2.78 0.68 7.03
N LEU A 202 2.73 2.01 6.98
CA LEU A 202 3.87 2.82 6.57
C LEU A 202 5.04 2.72 7.56
N LEU A 203 4.78 2.77 8.87
CA LEU A 203 5.81 2.55 9.89
C LEU A 203 6.44 1.15 9.78
N MET A 204 5.65 0.13 9.45
CA MET A 204 6.17 -1.23 9.20
C MET A 204 7.01 -1.34 7.92
N ALA A 205 6.76 -0.49 6.92
CA ALA A 205 7.41 -0.55 5.61
C ALA A 205 8.64 0.38 5.49
N ALA A 206 8.62 1.52 6.19
CA ALA A 206 9.59 2.60 6.08
C ALA A 206 9.76 3.35 7.41
N GLY A 207 9.86 2.60 8.52
CA GLY A 207 9.88 3.14 9.88
C GLY A 207 10.99 4.16 10.13
N GLU A 208 12.22 3.87 9.69
CA GLU A 208 13.37 4.77 9.83
C GLU A 208 13.12 6.12 9.12
N GLU A 209 12.65 6.07 7.87
CA GLU A 209 12.39 7.28 7.09
C GLU A 209 11.23 8.11 7.66
N ILE A 210 10.20 7.47 8.20
CA ILE A 210 9.02 8.11 8.79
C ILE A 210 9.32 8.69 10.17
N ALA A 211 10.17 8.02 10.96
CA ALA A 211 10.62 8.52 12.26
C ALA A 211 11.60 9.70 12.12
N SER A 212 12.03 10.03 10.90
CA SER A 212 12.98 11.12 10.66
C SER A 212 12.48 12.46 11.20
N PRO A 213 13.34 13.23 11.90
CA PRO A 213 12.99 14.56 12.39
C PRO A 213 12.77 15.59 11.28
N THR A 214 13.17 15.26 10.05
CA THR A 214 13.00 16.10 8.86
C THR A 214 11.87 15.64 7.95
N LEU A 215 11.00 14.71 8.39
CA LEU A 215 9.92 14.15 7.57
C LEU A 215 9.07 15.24 6.89
N PHE A 216 8.67 16.27 7.63
CA PHE A 216 7.85 17.37 7.12
C PHE A 216 8.65 18.62 6.74
N GLN A 217 9.97 18.51 6.60
CA GLN A 217 10.80 19.66 6.27
C GLN A 217 10.44 20.23 4.89
N GLY A 218 10.06 21.51 4.86
CA GLY A 218 9.67 22.18 3.62
C GLY A 218 8.22 21.96 3.20
N LEU A 219 7.44 21.20 3.99
CA LEU A 219 6.01 21.04 3.75
C LEU A 219 5.24 22.31 4.19
N CYS A 220 4.25 22.70 3.38
CA CYS A 220 3.29 23.74 3.73
C CYS A 220 1.93 23.11 4.11
N ASP A 221 1.22 23.79 5.00
CA ASP A 221 -0.16 23.43 5.35
C ASP A 221 -1.14 23.80 4.22
N ASP A 222 -2.43 23.56 4.47
CA ASP A 222 -3.50 23.81 3.50
C ASP A 222 -3.64 25.30 3.12
N PHE A 223 -3.07 26.20 3.92
CA PHE A 223 -3.05 27.65 3.68
C PHE A 223 -1.73 28.11 3.02
N GLY A 224 -0.84 27.18 2.68
CA GLY A 224 0.45 27.47 2.08
C GLY A 224 1.48 27.99 3.10
N LEU A 225 1.20 27.92 4.41
CA LEU A 225 2.13 28.33 5.44
C LEU A 225 3.10 27.18 5.75
N PRO A 226 4.41 27.46 5.90
CA PRO A 226 5.37 26.43 6.26
C PRO A 226 4.98 25.78 7.60
N ILE A 227 4.86 24.46 7.61
CA ILE A 227 4.62 23.68 8.84
C ILE A 227 5.86 23.72 9.75
N GLY A 228 7.03 23.94 9.15
CA GLY A 228 8.33 23.93 9.82
C GLY A 228 8.93 22.53 9.91
N SER A 229 10.04 22.39 10.62
CA SER A 229 10.62 21.07 10.93
C SER A 229 9.81 20.46 12.06
N MET A 230 8.99 19.47 11.74
CA MET A 230 8.17 18.74 12.71
C MET A 230 8.33 17.24 12.49
N THR A 231 8.45 16.50 13.59
CA THR A 231 8.42 15.03 13.58
C THR A 231 6.98 14.52 13.44
N LEU A 232 6.79 13.26 13.04
CA LEU A 232 5.46 12.64 13.03
C LEU A 232 4.78 12.71 14.41
N ARG A 233 5.50 12.41 15.49
CA ARG A 233 4.99 12.50 16.87
C ARG A 233 4.47 13.89 17.22
N GLN A 234 5.26 14.93 16.94
CA GLN A 234 4.86 16.31 17.20
C GLN A 234 3.61 16.70 16.40
N PHE A 235 3.50 16.22 15.16
CA PHE A 235 2.33 16.50 14.34
C PHE A 235 1.08 15.81 14.87
N VAL A 236 1.17 14.52 15.26
CA VAL A 236 0.06 13.80 15.90
C VAL A 236 -0.40 14.50 17.19
N LEU A 237 0.53 14.95 18.04
CA LEU A 237 0.19 15.70 19.26
C LEU A 237 -0.56 17.00 18.95
N LYS A 238 -0.11 17.75 17.93
CA LYS A 238 -0.77 18.97 17.48
C LYS A 238 -2.20 18.68 16.99
N GLU A 239 -2.40 17.63 16.20
CA GLU A 239 -3.73 17.26 15.72
C GLU A 239 -4.63 16.77 16.85
N ILE A 240 -4.10 16.09 17.89
CA ILE A 240 -4.88 15.75 19.09
C ILE A 240 -5.38 17.01 19.79
N ASP A 241 -4.53 18.01 20.00
CA ASP A 241 -4.92 19.26 20.65
C ASP A 241 -5.95 20.03 19.83
N TRP A 242 -5.78 20.05 18.50
CA TRP A 242 -6.74 20.65 17.58
C TRP A 242 -8.11 19.93 17.61
N THR A 243 -8.11 18.60 17.56
CA THR A 243 -9.33 17.79 17.62
C THR A 243 -10.04 17.94 18.95
N LYS A 244 -9.32 18.01 20.08
CA LYS A 244 -9.90 18.34 21.39
C LYS A 244 -10.58 19.70 21.38
N LEU A 245 -9.93 20.72 20.84
CA LEU A 245 -10.52 22.06 20.75
C LEU A 245 -11.82 22.04 19.93
N LEU A 246 -11.81 21.40 18.76
CA LEU A 246 -13.02 21.24 17.94
C LEU A 246 -14.11 20.48 18.69
N ARG A 247 -13.77 19.39 19.38
CA ARG A 247 -14.70 18.61 20.19
C ARG A 247 -15.37 19.43 21.29
N THR A 248 -14.66 20.33 21.95
CA THR A 248 -15.23 21.21 23.00
C THR A 248 -16.25 22.22 22.48
N SER A 249 -16.27 22.50 21.17
CA SER A 249 -17.28 23.38 20.57
C SER A 249 -18.68 22.74 20.47
N TYR A 250 -18.78 21.41 20.69
CA TYR A 250 -20.02 20.65 20.70
C TYR A 250 -20.40 20.28 22.14
N VAL A 251 -21.51 20.85 22.61
CA VAL A 251 -22.02 20.62 23.98
C VAL A 251 -22.84 19.34 24.09
N ASP A 252 -23.49 18.93 22.99
CA ASP A 252 -24.30 17.71 22.93
C ASP A 252 -23.43 16.50 22.53
N GLU A 253 -23.29 15.54 23.43
CA GLU A 253 -22.54 14.30 23.21
C GLU A 253 -23.21 13.37 22.19
N SER A 254 -24.51 13.56 21.91
CA SER A 254 -25.23 12.77 20.91
C SER A 254 -25.01 13.28 19.48
N ASP A 255 -24.41 14.47 19.31
CA ASP A 255 -24.06 15.04 18.03
C ASP A 255 -23.12 14.10 17.26
N GLU A 256 -23.44 13.84 16.00
CA GLU A 256 -22.66 12.95 15.13
C GLU A 256 -21.23 13.44 14.94
N ARG A 257 -21.02 14.76 14.82
CA ARG A 257 -19.69 15.39 14.71
C ARG A 257 -18.90 15.27 16.00
N ALA A 258 -19.56 15.37 17.15
CA ALA A 258 -18.92 15.15 18.44
C ALA A 258 -18.38 13.71 18.54
N ARG A 259 -19.16 12.72 18.10
CA ARG A 259 -18.76 11.31 18.06
C ARG A 259 -17.64 11.04 17.04
N GLU A 260 -17.66 11.70 15.88
CA GLU A 260 -16.56 11.63 14.90
C GLU A 260 -15.22 12.09 15.53
N TYR A 261 -15.23 13.23 16.24
CA TYR A 261 -14.02 13.71 16.90
C TYR A 261 -13.56 12.80 18.06
N ASP A 262 -14.50 12.20 18.81
CA ASP A 262 -14.15 11.23 19.85
C ASP A 262 -13.46 9.98 19.24
N ASP A 263 -13.96 9.47 18.12
CA ASP A 263 -13.35 8.35 17.38
C ASP A 263 -11.98 8.73 16.80
N ASP A 264 -11.84 9.94 16.27
CA ASP A 264 -10.56 10.46 15.78
C ASP A 264 -9.54 10.64 16.91
N LEU A 265 -9.96 11.09 18.09
CA LEU A 265 -9.09 11.13 19.27
C LEU A 265 -8.60 9.74 19.66
N VAL A 266 -9.45 8.72 19.61
CA VAL A 266 -9.04 7.32 19.88
C VAL A 266 -7.99 6.87 18.87
N LYS A 267 -8.19 7.14 17.58
CA LYS A 267 -7.23 6.80 16.51
C LYS A 267 -5.90 7.53 16.66
N LEU A 268 -5.92 8.83 16.93
CA LEU A 268 -4.71 9.64 17.09
C LEU A 268 -3.92 9.26 18.36
N ASN A 269 -4.58 8.98 19.48
CA ASN A 269 -3.89 8.47 20.67
C ASN A 269 -3.30 7.07 20.41
N SER A 270 -4.02 6.22 19.66
CA SER A 270 -3.49 4.93 19.20
C SER A 270 -2.27 5.08 18.29
N MET A 271 -2.22 6.12 17.44
CA MET A 271 -1.01 6.44 16.67
C MET A 271 0.17 6.82 17.57
N LEU A 272 -0.05 7.58 18.65
CA LEU A 272 1.03 7.88 19.61
C LEU A 272 1.58 6.63 20.26
N LEU A 273 0.70 5.72 20.69
CA LEU A 273 1.11 4.45 21.28
C LEU A 273 1.92 3.62 20.27
N LEU A 274 1.48 3.58 19.02
CA LEU A 274 2.21 2.92 17.94
C LEU A 274 3.61 3.51 17.77
N LEU A 275 3.76 4.84 17.80
CA LEU A 275 5.06 5.50 17.76
C LEU A 275 5.93 5.14 18.97
N ASP A 276 5.35 5.01 20.17
CA ASP A 276 6.07 4.52 21.36
C ASP A 276 6.59 3.09 21.16
N VAL A 277 5.82 2.23 20.46
CA VAL A 277 6.29 0.88 20.12
C VAL A 277 7.50 0.94 19.19
N PHE A 278 7.42 1.70 18.10
CA PHE A 278 8.51 1.80 17.14
C PHE A 278 9.77 2.44 17.73
N GLU A 279 9.64 3.42 18.62
CA GLU A 279 10.79 3.98 19.34
C GLU A 279 11.48 2.97 20.28
N LYS A 280 10.74 2.02 20.85
CA LYS A 280 11.28 1.02 21.79
C LYS A 280 11.80 -0.24 21.10
N VAL A 281 11.09 -0.72 20.08
CA VAL A 281 11.34 -2.03 19.47
C VAL A 281 11.33 -2.02 17.93
N GLY A 282 11.22 -0.87 17.28
CA GLY A 282 11.18 -0.73 15.81
C GLY A 282 12.33 -1.46 15.11
N ASP A 283 13.58 -1.22 15.53
CA ASP A 283 14.76 -1.89 14.94
C ASP A 283 14.68 -3.42 14.98
N LYS A 284 14.06 -3.97 16.03
CA LYS A 284 13.88 -5.42 16.20
C LYS A 284 12.76 -5.94 15.29
N ILE A 285 11.69 -5.16 15.10
CA ILE A 285 10.63 -5.45 14.13
C ILE A 285 11.19 -5.45 12.70
N ASP A 286 12.02 -4.46 12.37
CA ASP A 286 12.67 -4.36 11.06
C ASP A 286 13.61 -5.55 10.82
N SER A 287 14.39 -5.93 11.84
CA SER A 287 15.26 -7.12 11.80
C SER A 287 14.45 -8.41 11.56
N PHE A 288 13.28 -8.52 12.18
CA PHE A 288 12.37 -9.65 11.99
C PHE A 288 11.87 -9.72 10.54
N HIS A 289 11.51 -8.60 9.92
CA HIS A 289 11.08 -8.54 8.51
C HIS A 289 12.19 -8.87 7.51
N GLN A 290 13.46 -8.64 7.87
CA GLN A 290 14.61 -8.97 7.04
C GLN A 290 14.97 -10.47 7.09
N THR A 291 14.44 -11.21 8.08
CA THR A 291 14.75 -12.63 8.25
C THR A 291 14.13 -13.48 7.14
N THR A 292 14.97 -14.28 6.46
CA THR A 292 14.56 -15.15 5.35
C THR A 292 14.04 -16.53 5.80
N GLU A 293 14.08 -16.80 7.10
CA GLU A 293 13.58 -18.04 7.66
C GLU A 293 12.06 -18.19 7.46
N LYS A 294 11.64 -19.43 7.21
CA LYS A 294 10.22 -19.80 7.16
C LYS A 294 9.70 -19.88 8.59
N VAL A 295 9.10 -18.80 9.04
CA VAL A 295 8.46 -18.68 10.35
C VAL A 295 6.96 -18.95 10.20
N THR A 296 6.33 -19.61 11.17
CA THR A 296 4.87 -19.84 11.19
C THR A 296 4.12 -18.67 11.82
N ASP A 297 2.82 -18.51 11.51
CA ASP A 297 1.99 -17.44 12.11
C ASP A 297 2.02 -17.47 13.65
N SER A 298 2.00 -18.66 14.26
CA SER A 298 2.09 -18.82 15.73
C SER A 298 3.45 -18.41 16.30
N GLN A 299 4.55 -18.69 15.58
CA GLN A 299 5.88 -18.25 16.00
C GLN A 299 6.00 -16.72 15.93
N VAL A 300 5.49 -16.11 14.85
CA VAL A 300 5.44 -14.64 14.72
C VAL A 300 4.69 -14.03 15.91
N ALA A 301 3.50 -14.54 16.20
CA ALA A 301 2.68 -14.03 17.30
C ALA A 301 3.38 -14.14 18.67
N LEU A 302 4.05 -15.27 18.92
CA LEU A 302 4.80 -15.49 20.16
C LEU A 302 5.99 -14.53 20.27
N GLU A 303 6.81 -14.43 19.24
CA GLU A 303 8.00 -13.57 19.22
C GLU A 303 7.63 -12.10 19.36
N MET A 304 6.60 -11.65 18.63
CA MET A 304 6.09 -10.28 18.73
C MET A 304 5.47 -10.02 20.10
N GLY A 305 4.72 -10.97 20.66
CA GLY A 305 4.18 -10.87 22.01
C GLY A 305 5.27 -10.71 23.06
N CYS A 306 6.31 -11.55 23.02
CA CYS A 306 7.47 -11.45 23.90
C CYS A 306 8.24 -10.13 23.71
N LEU A 307 8.37 -9.67 22.47
CA LEU A 307 9.06 -8.43 22.14
C LEU A 307 8.34 -7.23 22.78
N LEU A 308 7.02 -7.15 22.63
CA LEU A 308 6.19 -6.10 23.20
C LEU A 308 6.21 -6.14 24.73
N ASP A 309 6.06 -7.33 25.33
CA ASP A 309 6.11 -7.52 26.78
C ASP A 309 7.47 -7.08 27.36
N SER A 310 8.57 -7.45 26.71
CA SER A 310 9.92 -7.04 27.12
C SER A 310 10.15 -5.52 27.09
N ALA A 311 9.36 -4.80 26.30
CA ALA A 311 9.38 -3.35 26.20
C ALA A 311 8.42 -2.64 27.18
N GLY A 312 7.79 -3.42 28.07
CA GLY A 312 6.78 -2.94 29.02
C GLY A 312 5.49 -2.48 28.34
N LEU A 313 5.18 -3.02 27.16
CA LEU A 313 3.96 -2.76 26.41
C LEU A 313 3.04 -3.97 26.62
N THR A 314 2.28 -3.96 27.72
CA THR A 314 1.45 -5.10 28.12
C THR A 314 0.11 -5.13 27.40
N TYR A 315 -0.34 -6.34 27.04
CA TYR A 315 -1.60 -6.62 26.33
C TYR A 315 -2.87 -6.28 27.15
N GLU A 316 -2.73 -6.04 28.46
CA GLU A 316 -3.84 -5.91 29.42
C GLU A 316 -4.54 -4.54 29.43
N ASP A 317 -4.07 -3.57 28.64
CA ASP A 317 -4.65 -2.21 28.67
C ASP A 317 -6.01 -2.08 27.95
N PHE A 318 -6.55 -3.11 27.27
CA PHE A 318 -7.86 -2.99 26.59
C PHE A 318 -8.68 -4.30 26.52
N PRO A 319 -9.99 -4.26 26.84
CA PRO A 319 -10.85 -5.44 26.81
C PRO A 319 -11.23 -5.80 25.36
N LEU A 320 -10.65 -6.89 24.84
CA LEU A 320 -11.15 -7.59 23.65
C LEU A 320 -12.41 -8.36 24.01
N ASN A 321 -13.58 -7.71 23.95
CA ASN A 321 -14.83 -8.46 23.88
C ASN A 321 -14.89 -9.18 22.52
N GLY A 322 -14.75 -10.50 22.53
CA GLY A 322 -15.20 -11.35 21.41
C GLY A 322 -14.14 -11.84 20.41
N VAL A 323 -12.84 -11.76 20.73
CA VAL A 323 -11.82 -12.49 19.96
C VAL A 323 -11.40 -13.70 20.80
N GLU A 324 -11.82 -14.90 20.38
CA GLU A 324 -11.22 -16.14 20.89
C GLU A 324 -9.72 -16.06 20.60
N ARG A 325 -8.93 -16.17 21.67
CA ARG A 325 -7.46 -16.20 21.62
C ARG A 325 -7.05 -17.29 20.62
N PHE A 326 -6.23 -16.91 19.64
CA PHE A 326 -5.56 -17.87 18.76
C PHE A 326 -4.82 -18.96 19.55
#